data_AF-A0A6B3C0T6-F1
#
_entry.id   AF-A0A6B3C0T6-F1
#
_cell.length_a   1.000
_cell.length_b   1.000
_cell.length_c   1.000
_cell.angle_alpha   90.00
_cell.angle_beta   90.00
_cell.angle_gamma   90.00
#
_symmetry.space_group_name_H-M   'P 1'
#
loop_
_entity.id
_entity.type
_entity.pdbx_description
1 polymer ?
#
loop_
_entity_poly.entity_id
_entity_poly.type
_entity_poly.pdbx_seq_one_letter_code
_entity_poly.pdbx_strand_id
1 'polypeptide(L)'
;MPRSDRASLWQSVAVASVHTDLMEHSPADFPVVFGDETVDAALAEWLDTNHMELSVPEPLDTGGSGGKLVSAFVRYPDAERAGGWRIIKLVSPSREADPEPRNHKSALLSRVPANSEFIDRHLVGLAEKPWRLGDSWLMFQLPAGDGKEEMETLAGAGLPRRLPGLAGEIVKGVLGGWNPDDPAMSAIPAAKFVRDLLGRRLDTDAPLYEWVRERLGPEAERLQWFRTADHNRPLPNPLSLTASCPLSECSVNAAYGRAHGDLHPGNIMIPVRENAPAEDFTLIDLSRFHERALLARDPVHLLLCLAADTYLPHMSDFARAELLTGLIGSDCDGPLIPQGLADAAGAVSQAMVGWGASRHINRDWGRQRYLSLQACALMFTAREHYSDRDRWWFFCLAAEACGAYLDAMKIARPSHAPLLTPRPAGTAAAVPAAHSNEPVNAAATAAPSHRTTVPHQPSTTSETPETADGDPLLHLLDEIWYTFERPLEQLAPAGALEVKPEQMQSIRARALGFRTALGRLRPTETTRSGVDEILRLLRAVADKANDVRNFLRPLATLSMMLPQHPANQGLQGLVNALGDLLGEVRSTSFLLSQPASGPPQATDPIRPAGSDAEVTW
;
A
#
# COMPACT_ATOMS: atom_id res chain seq x y z
N MET A 1 -62.13 19.64 22.49
CA MET A 1 -63.19 19.42 21.48
C MET A 1 -64.12 20.63 21.48
N PRO A 2 -64.69 21.08 20.35
CA PRO A 2 -64.88 20.40 19.06
C PRO A 2 -63.97 21.00 17.95
N ARG A 3 -63.22 20.25 17.15
CA ARG A 3 -63.62 19.46 15.96
C ARG A 3 -64.61 20.20 15.04
N SER A 4 -64.05 20.86 14.02
CA SER A 4 -64.77 21.19 12.79
C SER A 4 -64.05 20.56 11.60
N ASP A 5 -64.91 20.03 10.73
CA ASP A 5 -64.66 19.30 9.51
C ASP A 5 -63.77 20.03 8.50
N ARG A 6 -62.91 19.27 7.83
CA ARG A 6 -62.61 19.46 6.41
C ARG A 6 -62.25 18.13 5.77
N ALA A 7 -63.30 17.47 5.29
CA ALA A 7 -63.22 16.45 4.26
C ALA A 7 -63.16 17.11 2.87
N SER A 8 -62.61 16.35 1.90
CA SER A 8 -62.82 16.47 0.45
C SER A 8 -62.13 17.64 -0.28
N LEU A 9 -60.98 17.34 -0.90
CA LEU A 9 -60.63 17.75 -2.28
C LEU A 9 -59.25 17.17 -2.67
N TRP A 10 -59.23 15.93 -3.15
CA TRP A 10 -58.18 15.43 -4.04
C TRP A 10 -58.85 14.58 -5.11
N GLN A 11 -59.14 15.23 -6.24
CA GLN A 11 -59.53 14.60 -7.49
C GLN A 11 -58.28 14.05 -8.18
N SER A 12 -58.36 12.76 -8.54
CA SER A 12 -57.78 12.11 -9.72
C SER A 12 -56.53 12.72 -10.34
N VAL A 13 -55.36 12.20 -9.97
CA VAL A 13 -54.18 12.22 -10.85
C VAL A 13 -54.22 10.94 -11.68
N ALA A 14 -54.32 11.12 -13.00
CA ALA A 14 -54.24 10.04 -13.97
C ALA A 14 -52.86 9.36 -13.87
N VAL A 15 -52.87 8.02 -13.83
CA VAL A 15 -51.68 7.20 -14.04
C VAL A 15 -51.27 7.37 -15.50
N ALA A 16 -50.38 8.32 -15.76
CA ALA A 16 -49.64 8.35 -17.02
C ALA A 16 -48.69 7.15 -16.99
N SER A 17 -48.91 6.21 -17.91
CA SER A 17 -47.93 5.17 -18.24
C SER A 17 -46.64 5.87 -18.65
N VAL A 18 -45.63 5.85 -17.76
CA VAL A 18 -44.27 6.20 -18.12
C VAL A 18 -43.80 5.08 -19.04
N HIS A 19 -43.82 5.34 -20.35
CA HIS A 19 -43.00 4.58 -21.27
C HIS A 19 -41.56 4.84 -20.87
N THR A 20 -40.93 3.83 -20.28
CA THR A 20 -39.48 3.72 -20.18
C THR A 20 -38.96 3.57 -21.60
N ASP A 21 -38.77 4.69 -22.30
CA ASP A 21 -37.83 4.77 -23.40
C ASP A 21 -36.47 4.41 -22.79
N LEU A 22 -36.06 3.15 -22.97
CA LEU A 22 -34.68 2.74 -22.83
C LEU A 22 -33.92 3.54 -23.89
N MET A 23 -33.36 4.69 -23.48
CA MET A 23 -32.43 5.43 -24.31
C MET A 23 -31.26 4.50 -24.58
N GLU A 24 -31.18 3.97 -25.80
CA GLU A 24 -29.95 3.41 -26.35
C GLU A 24 -28.94 4.54 -26.39
N HIS A 25 -28.17 4.70 -25.31
CA HIS A 25 -27.01 5.55 -25.32
C HIS A 25 -26.04 4.97 -26.35
N SER A 26 -25.81 5.73 -27.42
CA SER A 26 -24.77 5.39 -28.38
C SER A 26 -23.45 5.28 -27.60
N PRO A 27 -22.63 4.24 -27.81
CA PRO A 27 -21.30 4.09 -27.19
C PRO A 27 -20.38 5.32 -27.37
N ALA A 28 -20.73 6.23 -28.29
CA ALA A 28 -20.01 7.47 -28.57
C ALA A 28 -20.13 8.57 -27.49
N ASP A 29 -21.02 8.44 -26.50
CA ASP A 29 -21.28 9.50 -25.52
C ASP A 29 -20.63 9.28 -24.14
N PHE A 30 -19.82 8.22 -23.96
CA PHE A 30 -19.13 7.98 -22.68
C PHE A 30 -18.00 8.99 -22.45
N PRO A 31 -17.93 9.67 -21.28
CA PRO A 31 -16.88 10.65 -21.03
C PRO A 31 -15.51 9.99 -20.90
N VAL A 32 -14.46 10.68 -21.34
CA VAL A 32 -13.06 10.25 -21.11
C VAL A 32 -12.76 10.37 -19.61
N VAL A 33 -12.39 9.25 -18.97
CA VAL A 33 -12.15 9.20 -17.52
C VAL A 33 -10.65 9.16 -17.23
N PHE A 34 -9.92 8.19 -17.79
CA PHE A 34 -8.49 8.01 -17.54
C PHE A 34 -7.60 8.40 -18.72
N GLY A 35 -8.20 8.78 -19.86
CA GLY A 35 -7.47 9.11 -21.08
C GLY A 35 -6.85 7.90 -21.77
N ASP A 36 -7.35 6.70 -21.46
CA ASP A 36 -6.94 5.43 -22.07
C ASP A 36 -8.20 4.78 -22.66
N GLU A 37 -8.26 4.69 -23.99
CA GLU A 37 -9.43 4.23 -24.73
C GLU A 37 -9.85 2.80 -24.34
N THR A 38 -8.88 1.92 -24.05
CA THR A 38 -9.18 0.53 -23.67
C THR A 38 -9.75 0.47 -22.26
N VAL A 39 -9.18 1.25 -21.33
CA VAL A 39 -9.68 1.31 -19.96
C VAL A 39 -11.04 1.99 -19.88
N ASP A 40 -11.21 3.11 -20.58
CA ASP A 40 -12.45 3.88 -20.58
C ASP A 40 -13.59 3.10 -21.25
N ALA A 41 -13.33 2.36 -22.33
CA ALA A 41 -14.32 1.47 -22.95
C ALA A 41 -14.75 0.33 -22.01
N ALA A 42 -13.80 -0.30 -21.32
CA ALA A 42 -14.12 -1.36 -20.37
C ALA A 42 -14.89 -0.83 -19.14
N LEU A 43 -14.55 0.37 -18.67
CA LEU A 43 -15.31 1.07 -17.63
C LEU A 43 -16.75 1.35 -18.09
N ALA A 44 -16.94 1.83 -19.32
CA ALA A 44 -18.26 2.07 -19.89
C ALA A 44 -19.12 0.79 -19.93
N GLU A 45 -18.56 -0.31 -20.43
CA GLU A 45 -19.23 -1.62 -20.47
C GLU A 45 -19.61 -2.11 -19.06
N TRP A 46 -18.71 -1.93 -18.08
CA TRP A 46 -18.96 -2.32 -16.71
C TRP A 46 -20.08 -1.47 -16.07
N LEU A 47 -20.09 -0.15 -16.30
CA LEU A 47 -21.14 0.73 -15.81
C LEU A 47 -22.52 0.36 -16.40
N ASP A 48 -22.58 0.10 -17.70
CA ASP A 48 -23.81 -0.35 -18.39
C ASP A 48 -24.33 -1.67 -17.80
N THR A 49 -23.44 -2.67 -17.66
CA THR A 49 -23.78 -3.99 -17.09
C THR A 49 -24.33 -3.90 -15.67
N ASN A 50 -23.88 -2.92 -14.88
CA ASN A 50 -24.33 -2.73 -13.50
C ASN A 50 -25.41 -1.64 -13.36
N HIS A 51 -25.95 -1.14 -14.48
CA HIS A 51 -26.93 -0.06 -14.52
C HIS A 51 -26.49 1.14 -13.69
N MET A 52 -25.32 1.68 -14.00
CA MET A 52 -24.77 2.88 -13.37
C MET A 52 -24.46 3.94 -14.41
N GLU A 53 -24.67 5.19 -14.04
CA GLU A 53 -24.28 6.34 -14.85
C GLU A 53 -23.19 7.12 -14.12
N LEU A 54 -22.13 7.48 -14.85
CA LEU A 54 -21.06 8.33 -14.36
C LEU A 54 -21.21 9.73 -14.95
N SER A 55 -21.13 10.74 -14.09
CA SER A 55 -21.17 12.14 -14.52
C SER A 55 -20.07 12.94 -13.83
N VAL A 56 -19.58 13.98 -14.52
CA VAL A 56 -18.57 14.94 -14.02
C VAL A 56 -17.26 14.25 -13.59
N PRO A 57 -16.59 13.45 -14.45
CA PRO A 57 -15.28 12.91 -14.11
C PRO A 57 -14.25 14.04 -14.02
N GLU A 58 -13.63 14.18 -12.85
CA GLU A 58 -12.59 15.14 -12.58
C GLU A 58 -11.33 14.42 -12.10
N PRO A 59 -10.21 14.49 -12.83
CA PRO A 59 -8.94 13.96 -12.38
C PRO A 59 -8.53 14.59 -11.05
N LEU A 60 -8.14 13.75 -10.10
CA LEU A 60 -7.57 14.22 -8.83
C LEU A 60 -6.05 14.20 -8.91
N ASP A 61 -5.40 15.21 -8.33
CA ASP A 61 -3.95 15.23 -8.19
C ASP A 61 -3.50 14.13 -7.22
N THR A 62 -2.64 13.23 -7.68
CA THR A 62 -2.22 12.05 -6.92
C THR A 62 -0.79 12.23 -6.41
N GLY A 63 -0.50 11.71 -5.21
CA GLY A 63 0.82 11.81 -4.58
C GLY A 63 1.95 11.00 -5.25
N GLY A 64 1.82 10.67 -6.55
CA GLY A 64 2.83 9.94 -7.31
C GLY A 64 2.85 8.43 -7.04
N SER A 65 1.77 7.83 -6.53
CA SER A 65 1.68 6.39 -6.23
C SER A 65 1.57 5.49 -7.48
N GLY A 66 1.53 6.09 -8.69
CA GLY A 66 1.34 5.39 -9.96
C GLY A 66 -0.10 5.01 -10.28
N GLY A 67 -1.02 5.21 -9.33
CA GLY A 67 -2.46 5.13 -9.56
C GLY A 67 -3.02 6.43 -10.13
N LYS A 68 -4.01 6.33 -11.01
CA LYS A 68 -4.83 7.47 -11.47
C LYS A 68 -6.10 7.53 -10.61
N LEU A 69 -6.44 8.71 -10.13
CA LEU A 69 -7.65 8.96 -9.34
C LEU A 69 -8.57 9.91 -10.09
N VAL A 70 -9.86 9.59 -10.09
CA VAL A 70 -10.91 10.46 -10.62
C VAL A 70 -12.03 10.58 -9.59
N SER A 71 -12.46 11.80 -9.31
CA SER A 71 -13.72 12.06 -8.62
C SER A 71 -14.85 12.08 -9.64
N ALA A 72 -15.95 11.38 -9.38
CA ALA A 72 -17.11 11.41 -10.25
C ALA A 72 -18.41 11.18 -9.46
N PHE A 73 -19.52 11.72 -9.97
CA PHE A 73 -20.84 11.47 -9.41
C PHE A 73 -21.47 10.25 -10.08
N VAL A 74 -21.72 9.19 -9.30
CA VAL A 74 -22.33 7.94 -9.78
C VAL A 74 -23.82 7.91 -9.44
N ARG A 75 -24.66 7.66 -10.44
CA ARG A 75 -26.12 7.52 -10.31
C ARG A 75 -26.54 6.08 -10.53
N TYR A 76 -27.61 5.69 -9.83
CA TYR A 76 -28.32 4.45 -10.03
C TYR A 76 -29.71 4.79 -10.60
N PRO A 77 -30.19 4.10 -11.65
CA PRO A 77 -31.55 4.24 -12.17
C PRO A 77 -32.62 3.82 -11.16
N ASP A 78 -32.25 2.93 -10.23
CA ASP A 78 -33.10 2.52 -9.12
C ASP A 78 -33.26 3.67 -8.11
N ALA A 79 -34.46 4.23 -8.02
CA ALA A 79 -34.79 5.32 -7.12
C ALA A 79 -34.57 4.98 -5.63
N GLU A 80 -34.50 3.69 -5.27
CA GLU A 80 -34.18 3.28 -3.90
C GLU A 80 -32.69 3.40 -3.56
N ARG A 81 -31.81 3.49 -4.57
CA ARG A 81 -30.37 3.65 -4.40
C ARG A 81 -29.96 5.11 -4.65
N ALA A 82 -29.66 5.83 -3.57
CA ALA A 82 -29.10 7.17 -3.69
C ALA A 82 -27.75 7.13 -4.42
N GLY A 83 -27.64 7.91 -5.50
CA GLY A 83 -26.35 8.23 -6.12
C GLY A 83 -25.46 9.06 -5.20
N GLY A 84 -24.22 9.31 -5.60
CA GLY A 84 -23.31 10.17 -4.85
C GLY A 84 -21.91 10.24 -5.45
N TRP A 85 -21.06 11.09 -4.87
CA TRP A 85 -19.67 11.20 -5.25
C TRP A 85 -18.89 9.93 -4.93
N ARG A 86 -18.00 9.55 -5.85
CA ARG A 86 -17.11 8.39 -5.76
C ARG A 86 -15.70 8.81 -6.16
N ILE A 87 -14.72 8.16 -5.54
CA ILE A 87 -13.35 8.17 -6.03
C ILE A 87 -13.16 6.88 -6.81
N ILE A 88 -12.86 7.01 -8.10
CA ILE A 88 -12.57 5.89 -8.98
C ILE A 88 -11.07 5.84 -9.15
N LYS A 89 -10.47 4.75 -8.68
CA LYS A 89 -9.03 4.53 -8.76
C LYS A 89 -8.70 3.49 -9.80
N LEU A 90 -7.85 3.86 -10.75
CA LEU A 90 -7.17 2.95 -11.64
C LEU A 90 -5.76 2.68 -11.11
N VAL A 91 -5.52 1.43 -10.76
CA VAL A 91 -4.28 0.93 -10.21
C VAL A 91 -3.50 0.26 -11.34
N SER A 92 -2.43 0.91 -11.79
CA SER A 92 -1.58 0.42 -12.88
C SER A 92 -0.84 -0.88 -12.48
N PRO A 93 -0.54 -1.80 -13.41
CA PRO A 93 0.19 -3.02 -13.12
C PRO A 93 1.58 -2.70 -12.61
N SER A 94 1.83 -2.97 -11.33
CA SER A 94 3.16 -2.90 -10.75
C SER A 94 3.22 -3.77 -9.50
N ARG A 95 4.42 -4.26 -9.18
CA ARG A 95 4.65 -5.06 -7.96
C ARG A 95 4.24 -4.34 -6.68
N GLU A 96 4.20 -3.01 -6.69
CA GLU A 96 3.80 -2.21 -5.53
C GLU A 96 2.29 -1.98 -5.46
N ALA A 97 1.60 -2.16 -6.59
CA ALA A 97 0.19 -1.88 -6.77
C ALA A 97 -0.68 -3.15 -6.69
N ASP A 98 -0.13 -4.33 -6.99
CA ASP A 98 -0.82 -5.62 -6.81
C ASP A 98 -1.41 -5.83 -5.40
N PRO A 99 -0.74 -5.43 -4.30
CA PRO A 99 -1.28 -5.59 -2.96
C PRO A 99 -2.42 -4.62 -2.64
N GLU A 100 -2.69 -3.60 -3.46
CA GLU A 100 -3.56 -2.49 -3.08
C GLU A 100 -4.99 -2.91 -2.70
N PRO A 101 -5.74 -3.69 -3.50
CA PRO A 101 -7.08 -4.15 -3.10
C PRO A 101 -7.09 -4.89 -1.76
N ARG A 102 -6.03 -5.68 -1.51
CA ARG A 102 -5.85 -6.41 -0.25
C ARG A 102 -5.54 -5.47 0.90
N ASN A 103 -4.64 -4.51 0.70
CA ASN A 103 -4.22 -3.57 1.74
C ASN A 103 -5.36 -2.62 2.14
N HIS A 104 -6.16 -2.14 1.17
CA HIS A 104 -7.39 -1.38 1.44
C HIS A 104 -8.35 -2.20 2.30
N LYS A 105 -8.65 -3.44 1.89
CA LYS A 105 -9.54 -4.32 2.66
C LYS A 105 -8.99 -4.59 4.06
N SER A 106 -7.69 -4.81 4.20
CA SER A 106 -7.04 -4.99 5.50
C SER A 106 -7.17 -3.75 6.39
N ALA A 107 -7.06 -2.54 5.84
CA ALA A 107 -7.25 -1.31 6.57
C ALA A 107 -8.66 -1.22 7.17
N LEU A 108 -9.70 -1.50 6.36
CA LEU A 108 -11.09 -1.51 6.82
C LEU A 108 -11.37 -2.63 7.84
N LEU A 109 -10.75 -3.81 7.64
CA LEU A 109 -10.88 -4.96 8.54
C LEU A 109 -10.04 -4.83 9.82
N SER A 110 -9.17 -3.82 9.93
CA SER A 110 -8.41 -3.52 11.15
C SER A 110 -9.27 -2.86 12.24
N ARG A 111 -10.59 -2.77 12.00
CA ARG A 111 -11.61 -2.25 12.92
C ARG A 111 -11.66 -3.01 14.23
N VAL A 112 -11.59 -2.24 15.30
CA VAL A 112 -11.88 -2.62 16.68
C VAL A 112 -12.87 -1.61 17.27
N PRO A 113 -13.59 -1.93 18.36
CA PRO A 113 -14.55 -0.99 18.94
C PRO A 113 -13.96 0.40 19.25
N ALA A 114 -12.70 0.46 19.65
CA ALA A 114 -12.04 1.71 20.02
C ALA A 114 -11.64 2.61 18.84
N ASN A 115 -11.59 2.09 17.59
CA ASN A 115 -11.24 2.89 16.40
C ASN A 115 -12.34 2.86 15.33
N SER A 116 -13.53 2.36 15.63
CA SER A 116 -14.61 2.25 14.64
C SER A 116 -15.01 3.61 14.08
N GLU A 117 -15.10 4.62 14.95
CA GLU A 117 -15.38 6.01 14.55
C GLU A 117 -14.32 6.53 13.59
N PHE A 118 -13.03 6.28 13.87
CA PHE A 118 -11.96 6.70 12.96
C PHE A 118 -12.11 6.07 11.58
N ILE A 119 -12.39 4.76 11.52
CA ILE A 119 -12.55 4.06 10.25
C ILE A 119 -13.78 4.57 9.49
N ASP A 120 -14.91 4.75 10.17
CA ASP A 120 -16.15 5.24 9.55
C ASP A 120 -16.02 6.67 9.02
N ARG A 121 -15.26 7.50 9.71
CA ARG A 121 -15.13 8.94 9.44
C ARG A 121 -13.95 9.31 8.57
N HIS A 122 -12.86 8.54 8.60
CA HIS A 122 -11.59 8.94 8.00
C HIS A 122 -11.00 7.93 7.04
N LEU A 123 -11.52 6.71 6.90
CA LEU A 123 -11.04 5.79 5.87
C LEU A 123 -12.03 5.74 4.71
N VAL A 124 -11.51 5.87 3.50
CA VAL A 124 -12.31 5.67 2.29
C VAL A 124 -12.85 4.24 2.25
N GLY A 125 -14.16 4.07 2.09
CA GLY A 125 -14.82 2.78 1.94
C GLY A 125 -14.65 2.20 0.54
N LEU A 126 -15.07 0.95 0.34
CA LEU A 126 -15.23 0.34 -0.98
C LEU A 126 -16.72 0.26 -1.30
N ALA A 127 -17.15 0.92 -2.37
CA ALA A 127 -18.53 0.84 -2.86
C ALA A 127 -18.79 -0.56 -3.45
N GLU A 128 -17.83 -1.06 -4.20
CA GLU A 128 -17.92 -2.28 -4.98
C GLU A 128 -16.70 -3.16 -4.77
N LYS A 129 -16.79 -4.42 -5.19
CA LYS A 129 -15.62 -5.30 -5.22
C LYS A 129 -14.59 -4.74 -6.21
N PRO A 130 -13.30 -4.65 -5.84
CA PRO A 130 -12.24 -4.32 -6.77
C PRO A 130 -12.34 -5.19 -8.03
N TRP A 131 -12.33 -4.55 -9.19
CA TRP A 131 -12.49 -5.20 -10.47
C TRP A 131 -11.15 -5.31 -11.16
N ARG A 132 -10.83 -6.50 -11.67
CA ARG A 132 -9.59 -6.72 -12.39
C ARG A 132 -9.82 -6.45 -13.87
N LEU A 133 -9.04 -5.51 -14.43
CA LEU A 133 -9.09 -5.09 -15.82
C LEU A 133 -7.74 -5.38 -16.46
N GLY A 134 -7.61 -6.59 -17.03
CA GLY A 134 -6.31 -7.12 -17.46
C GLY A 134 -5.36 -7.25 -16.26
N ASP A 135 -4.24 -6.54 -16.33
CA ASP A 135 -3.24 -6.47 -15.25
C ASP A 135 -3.45 -5.27 -14.30
N SER A 136 -4.43 -4.42 -14.59
CA SER A 136 -4.80 -3.29 -13.73
C SER A 136 -5.94 -3.65 -12.78
N TRP A 137 -6.09 -2.85 -11.73
CA TRP A 137 -7.30 -2.88 -10.89
C TRP A 137 -8.09 -1.59 -11.03
N LEU A 138 -9.42 -1.72 -11.05
CA LEU A 138 -10.34 -0.61 -10.92
C LEU A 138 -11.07 -0.72 -9.58
N MET A 139 -11.10 0.38 -8.82
CA MET A 139 -11.70 0.44 -7.49
C MET A 139 -12.65 1.62 -7.39
N PHE A 140 -13.88 1.35 -6.96
CA PHE A 140 -14.87 2.38 -6.62
C PHE A 140 -14.86 2.59 -5.12
N GLN A 141 -14.41 3.77 -4.72
CA GLN A 141 -14.20 4.12 -3.33
C GLN A 141 -15.24 5.15 -2.88
N LEU A 142 -15.73 4.97 -1.66
CA LEU A 142 -16.68 5.89 -1.00
C LEU A 142 -15.87 6.82 -0.10
N PRO A 143 -15.75 8.12 -0.42
CA PRO A 143 -15.26 9.09 0.56
C PRO A 143 -16.02 8.91 1.87
N ALA A 144 -15.33 9.07 3.01
CA ALA A 144 -16.02 8.94 4.29
C ALA A 144 -17.09 10.04 4.41
N GLY A 145 -18.20 9.72 5.10
CA GLY A 145 -19.41 10.55 5.10
C GLY A 145 -20.50 10.02 4.16
N ASP A 146 -21.46 10.88 3.78
CA ASP A 146 -22.60 10.49 2.94
C ASP A 146 -22.37 10.68 1.43
N GLY A 147 -21.15 11.07 1.04
CA GLY A 147 -20.76 11.30 -0.35
C GLY A 147 -21.50 12.48 -1.02
N LYS A 148 -22.10 13.40 -0.24
CA LYS A 148 -22.76 14.60 -0.76
C LYS A 148 -21.91 15.85 -0.70
N GLU A 149 -20.89 15.86 0.14
CA GLU A 149 -19.97 16.98 0.27
C GLU A 149 -18.92 16.94 -0.85
N GLU A 150 -18.63 18.10 -1.41
CA GLU A 150 -17.54 18.28 -2.37
C GLU A 150 -16.20 18.28 -1.62
N MET A 151 -15.29 17.43 -2.08
CA MET A 151 -14.02 17.16 -1.43
C MET A 151 -12.90 17.35 -2.45
N GLU A 152 -11.77 17.89 -2.00
CA GLU A 152 -10.53 18.01 -2.78
C GLU A 152 -9.36 17.40 -2.01
N THR A 153 -8.27 17.06 -2.69
CA THR A 153 -7.06 16.62 -1.99
C THR A 153 -6.40 17.81 -1.28
N LEU A 154 -5.74 17.57 -0.15
CA LEU A 154 -4.99 18.61 0.56
C LEU A 154 -3.89 19.21 -0.33
N ALA A 155 -3.33 18.43 -1.26
CA ALA A 155 -2.42 18.94 -2.30
C ALA A 155 -3.12 19.91 -3.26
N GLY A 156 -4.33 19.57 -3.74
CA GLY A 156 -5.12 20.39 -4.66
C GLY A 156 -5.63 21.70 -4.04
N ALA A 157 -5.91 21.70 -2.74
CA ALA A 157 -6.37 22.87 -1.99
C ALA A 157 -5.31 24.01 -1.89
N GLY A 158 -4.07 23.75 -2.30
CA GLY A 158 -2.95 24.69 -2.21
C GLY A 158 -2.49 24.93 -0.78
N LEU A 159 -2.31 26.21 -0.40
CA LEU A 159 -1.91 26.62 0.95
C LEU A 159 -3.10 27.19 1.73
N PRO A 160 -4.04 26.34 2.20
CA PRO A 160 -5.18 26.85 2.94
C PRO A 160 -4.70 27.51 4.23
N ARG A 161 -5.32 28.63 4.62
CA ARG A 161 -5.01 29.33 5.89
C ARG A 161 -5.13 28.41 7.11
N ARG A 162 -5.97 27.37 7.00
CA ARG A 162 -6.19 26.34 8.02
C ARG A 162 -5.18 25.18 8.00
N LEU A 163 -4.18 25.20 7.11
CA LEU A 163 -3.21 24.11 6.97
C LEU A 163 -2.57 23.67 8.30
N PRO A 164 -2.15 24.57 9.20
CA PRO A 164 -1.58 24.14 10.48
C PRO A 164 -2.55 23.33 11.33
N GLY A 165 -3.81 23.78 11.41
CA GLY A 165 -4.87 23.07 12.12
C GLY A 165 -5.17 21.70 11.51
N LEU A 166 -5.30 21.65 10.18
CA LEU A 166 -5.50 20.39 9.45
C LEU A 166 -4.37 19.40 9.70
N ALA A 167 -3.11 19.81 9.52
CA ALA A 167 -1.95 18.94 9.68
C ALA A 167 -1.87 18.37 11.11
N GLY A 168 -2.15 19.20 12.12
CA GLY A 168 -2.23 18.77 13.51
C GLY A 168 -3.34 17.75 13.76
N GLU A 169 -4.57 18.00 13.29
CA GLU A 169 -5.71 17.09 13.48
C GLU A 169 -5.56 15.78 12.70
N ILE A 170 -4.99 15.79 11.51
CA ILE A 170 -4.68 14.57 10.74
C ILE A 170 -3.72 13.68 11.53
N VAL A 171 -2.64 14.25 12.08
CA VAL A 171 -1.67 13.49 12.90
C VAL A 171 -2.30 12.97 14.19
N LYS A 172 -3.14 13.77 14.87
CA LYS A 172 -3.90 13.32 16.04
C LYS A 172 -4.84 12.16 15.69
N GLY A 173 -5.54 12.26 14.56
CA GLY A 173 -6.42 11.21 14.06
C GLY A 173 -5.67 9.92 13.79
N VAL A 174 -4.57 9.96 13.02
CA VAL A 174 -3.79 8.76 12.67
C VAL A 174 -3.12 8.13 13.90
N LEU A 175 -2.54 8.92 14.80
CA LEU A 175 -1.86 8.37 15.97
C LEU A 175 -2.82 7.98 17.10
N GLY A 176 -3.83 8.80 17.38
CA GLY A 176 -4.75 8.60 18.51
C GLY A 176 -6.04 7.87 18.13
N GLY A 177 -6.69 8.31 17.05
CA GLY A 177 -7.97 7.76 16.59
C GLY A 177 -7.84 6.39 15.93
N TRP A 178 -6.86 6.22 15.04
CA TRP A 178 -6.65 4.93 14.36
C TRP A 178 -5.95 3.90 15.26
N ASN A 179 -5.10 4.38 16.17
CA ASN A 179 -4.33 3.60 17.15
C ASN A 179 -4.72 3.95 18.60
N PRO A 180 -5.95 3.62 19.02
CA PRO A 180 -6.48 3.96 20.35
C PRO A 180 -5.91 3.09 21.47
N ASP A 181 -5.37 1.93 21.13
CA ASP A 181 -4.70 1.03 22.08
C ASP A 181 -3.27 1.50 22.36
N ASP A 182 -2.66 0.96 23.42
CA ASP A 182 -1.24 1.19 23.65
C ASP A 182 -0.43 0.59 22.49
N PRO A 183 0.57 1.33 21.96
CA PRO A 183 1.33 0.85 20.82
C PRO A 183 2.11 -0.41 21.19
N ALA A 184 2.20 -1.35 20.26
CA ALA A 184 3.08 -2.49 20.43
C ALA A 184 4.53 -1.98 20.41
N MET A 185 5.24 -2.12 21.53
CA MET A 185 6.62 -1.67 21.67
C MET A 185 7.59 -2.83 21.41
N SER A 186 8.64 -2.59 20.63
CA SER A 186 9.71 -3.58 20.43
C SER A 186 11.08 -2.92 20.32
N ALA A 187 12.04 -3.39 21.10
CA ALA A 187 13.42 -2.97 21.00
C ALA A 187 14.05 -3.55 19.72
N ILE A 188 14.47 -2.68 18.81
CA ILE A 188 15.15 -3.07 17.56
C ILE A 188 16.44 -2.25 17.35
N PRO A 189 17.41 -2.75 16.57
CA PRO A 189 18.56 -1.94 16.17
C PRO A 189 18.12 -0.68 15.41
N ALA A 190 18.74 0.47 15.67
CA ALA A 190 18.36 1.74 15.04
C ALA A 190 18.54 1.69 13.51
N ALA A 191 19.62 1.04 13.05
CA ALA A 191 19.82 0.80 11.62
C ALA A 191 18.69 -0.06 11.01
N LYS A 192 18.15 -1.03 11.77
CA LYS A 192 17.02 -1.85 11.30
C LYS A 192 15.76 -0.99 11.14
N PHE A 193 15.49 -0.08 12.08
CA PHE A 193 14.35 0.85 11.98
C PHE A 193 14.35 1.62 10.65
N VAL A 194 15.50 2.21 10.30
CA VAL A 194 15.65 2.97 9.04
C VAL A 194 15.51 2.06 7.82
N ARG A 195 16.12 0.86 7.84
CA ARG A 195 16.01 -0.13 6.76
C ARG A 195 14.57 -0.59 6.54
N ASP A 196 13.83 -0.86 7.61
CA ASP A 196 12.44 -1.31 7.53
C ASP A 196 11.54 -0.24 6.89
N LEU A 197 11.81 1.04 7.13
CA LEU A 197 11.09 2.14 6.48
C LEU A 197 11.45 2.27 5.00
N LEU A 198 12.74 2.17 4.64
CA LEU A 198 13.20 2.34 3.26
C LEU A 198 12.84 1.15 2.37
N GLY A 199 12.89 -0.06 2.89
CA GLY A 199 12.63 -1.29 2.14
C GLY A 199 13.51 -1.39 0.89
N ARG A 200 12.88 -1.66 -0.26
CA ARG A 200 13.55 -1.79 -1.57
C ARG A 200 14.26 -0.54 -2.08
N ARG A 201 14.03 0.62 -1.47
CA ARG A 201 14.80 1.84 -1.80
C ARG A 201 16.28 1.70 -1.44
N LEU A 202 16.65 0.66 -0.70
CA LEU A 202 18.03 0.30 -0.41
C LEU A 202 18.64 -0.71 -1.40
N ASP A 203 17.91 -1.13 -2.42
CA ASP A 203 18.47 -2.00 -3.46
C ASP A 203 19.56 -1.22 -4.22
N THR A 204 20.64 -1.89 -4.64
CA THR A 204 21.84 -1.23 -5.20
C THR A 204 21.61 -0.53 -6.54
N ASP A 205 20.53 -0.88 -7.22
CA ASP A 205 20.03 -0.30 -8.46
C ASP A 205 18.86 0.68 -8.24
N ALA A 206 18.47 0.94 -6.98
CA ALA A 206 17.42 1.89 -6.68
C ALA A 206 17.84 3.34 -6.98
N PRO A 207 16.89 4.24 -7.32
CA PRO A 207 17.17 5.65 -7.65
C PRO A 207 17.94 6.43 -6.58
N LEU A 208 17.86 6.00 -5.32
CA LEU A 208 18.64 6.57 -4.21
C LEU A 208 20.14 6.38 -4.43
N TYR A 209 20.57 5.14 -4.67
CA TYR A 209 21.98 4.81 -4.85
C TYR A 209 22.51 5.28 -6.21
N GLU A 210 21.68 5.27 -7.25
CA GLU A 210 22.02 5.89 -8.53
C GLU A 210 22.42 7.37 -8.35
N TRP A 211 21.55 8.16 -7.70
CA TRP A 211 21.83 9.57 -7.48
C TRP A 211 23.05 9.81 -6.59
N VAL A 212 23.24 9.01 -5.53
CA VAL A 212 24.41 9.10 -4.66
C VAL A 212 25.69 8.85 -5.46
N ARG A 213 25.74 7.82 -6.31
CA ARG A 213 26.93 7.54 -7.14
C ARG A 213 27.17 8.63 -8.15
N GLU A 214 26.12 9.12 -8.80
CA GLU A 214 26.23 10.18 -9.79
C GLU A 214 26.74 11.48 -9.17
N ARG A 215 26.09 11.94 -8.09
CA ARG A 215 26.33 13.24 -7.48
C ARG A 215 27.45 13.27 -6.46
N LEU A 216 27.63 12.21 -5.69
CA LEU A 216 28.57 12.16 -4.56
C LEU A 216 29.78 11.25 -4.86
N GLY A 217 29.69 10.40 -5.89
CA GLY A 217 30.72 9.44 -6.28
C GLY A 217 30.59 8.10 -5.56
N PRO A 218 31.19 7.02 -6.11
CA PRO A 218 31.02 5.66 -5.58
C PRO A 218 31.61 5.46 -4.17
N GLU A 219 32.62 6.25 -3.79
CA GLU A 219 33.18 6.17 -2.44
C GLU A 219 32.25 6.76 -1.37
N ALA A 220 31.30 7.61 -1.74
CA ALA A 220 30.38 8.24 -0.79
C ALA A 220 29.55 7.19 -0.03
N GLU A 221 29.17 6.09 -0.68
CA GLU A 221 28.43 4.97 -0.06
C GLU A 221 29.21 4.28 1.06
N ARG A 222 30.55 4.28 0.98
CA ARG A 222 31.43 3.58 1.92
C ARG A 222 31.79 4.42 3.13
N LEU A 223 31.58 5.73 3.06
CA LEU A 223 31.86 6.63 4.18
C LEU A 223 30.91 6.30 5.35
N GLN A 224 31.44 6.23 6.56
CA GLN A 224 30.60 6.20 7.76
C GLN A 224 30.27 7.61 8.27
N TRP A 225 31.18 8.55 8.02
CA TRP A 225 31.08 9.96 8.42
C TRP A 225 31.60 10.83 7.28
N PHE A 226 31.05 12.03 7.16
CA PHE A 226 31.51 13.05 6.22
C PHE A 226 31.36 14.45 6.83
N ARG A 227 31.87 15.45 6.13
CA ARG A 227 31.62 16.88 6.39
C ARG A 227 31.13 17.54 5.12
N THR A 228 30.37 18.63 5.25
CA THR A 228 30.00 19.47 4.11
C THR A 228 30.84 20.74 4.11
N ALA A 229 30.82 21.50 3.03
CA ALA A 229 31.50 22.81 2.97
C ALA A 229 30.89 23.78 4.00
N ASP A 230 29.57 23.71 4.18
CA ASP A 230 28.81 24.61 5.06
C ASP A 230 28.90 24.22 6.55
N HIS A 231 29.29 22.97 6.85
CA HIS A 231 29.39 22.45 8.21
C HIS A 231 30.73 21.77 8.49
N ASN A 232 31.51 22.38 9.38
CA ASN A 232 32.80 21.87 9.84
C ASN A 232 32.67 20.64 10.77
N ARG A 233 31.46 20.33 11.24
CA ARG A 233 31.15 19.22 12.14
C ARG A 233 30.96 17.91 11.36
N PRO A 234 31.60 16.79 11.77
CA PRO A 234 31.32 15.48 11.18
C PRO A 234 29.85 15.07 11.33
N LEU A 235 29.26 14.66 10.22
CA LEU A 235 27.91 14.10 10.09
C LEU A 235 27.99 12.62 9.74
N PRO A 236 27.14 11.77 10.32
CA PRO A 236 27.07 10.36 9.91
C PRO A 236 26.54 10.27 8.48
N ASN A 237 27.06 9.33 7.70
CA ASN A 237 26.49 9.03 6.39
C ASN A 237 25.11 8.35 6.59
N PRO A 238 24.00 8.98 6.15
CA PRO A 238 22.67 8.45 6.41
C PRO A 238 22.38 7.13 5.68
N LEU A 239 23.19 6.75 4.69
CA LEU A 239 23.11 5.48 3.97
C LEU A 239 23.96 4.37 4.59
N SER A 240 24.85 4.69 5.53
CA SER A 240 25.65 3.69 6.23
C SER A 240 24.76 2.96 7.22
N LEU A 241 24.08 1.92 6.73
CA LEU A 241 23.13 1.08 7.48
C LEU A 241 23.64 -0.37 7.62
N THR A 242 24.96 -0.58 7.50
CA THR A 242 25.59 -1.90 7.61
C THR A 242 25.75 -2.33 9.08
N ALA A 243 26.20 -3.56 9.31
CA ALA A 243 26.47 -4.07 10.67
C ALA A 243 27.64 -3.35 11.40
N SER A 244 28.38 -2.47 10.71
CA SER A 244 29.51 -1.73 11.26
C SER A 244 29.26 -0.22 11.40
N CYS A 245 28.04 0.23 11.10
CA CYS A 245 27.71 1.65 11.15
C CYS A 245 27.42 2.12 12.58
N PRO A 246 27.58 3.43 12.89
CA PRO A 246 27.26 3.97 14.22
C PRO A 246 25.83 3.67 14.70
N LEU A 247 24.86 3.61 13.78
CA LEU A 247 23.47 3.26 14.12
C LEU A 247 23.30 1.79 14.55
N SER A 248 24.21 0.90 14.15
CA SER A 248 24.13 -0.52 14.52
C SER A 248 24.51 -0.79 15.98
N GLU A 249 25.22 0.15 16.62
CA GLU A 249 25.57 0.12 18.05
C GLU A 249 24.40 0.58 18.94
N CYS A 250 23.35 1.14 18.34
CA CYS A 250 22.21 1.72 19.04
C CYS A 250 20.95 0.89 18.87
N SER A 251 20.07 0.94 19.87
CA SER A 251 18.72 0.41 19.80
C SER A 251 17.67 1.47 20.08
N VAL A 252 16.47 1.24 19.58
CA VAL A 252 15.29 2.06 19.83
C VAL A 252 14.12 1.15 20.20
N ASN A 253 13.33 1.56 21.20
CA ASN A 253 12.03 0.94 21.47
C ASN A 253 11.04 1.52 20.46
N ALA A 254 10.83 0.79 19.37
CA ALA A 254 9.97 1.21 18.28
C ALA A 254 8.50 0.95 18.62
N ALA A 255 7.65 1.94 18.35
CA ALA A 255 6.20 1.87 18.48
C ALA A 255 5.59 1.43 17.15
N TYR A 256 4.80 0.35 17.20
CA TYR A 256 4.11 -0.22 16.05
C TYR A 256 2.59 -0.08 16.17
N GLY A 257 1.94 0.10 15.03
CA GLY A 257 0.50 0.09 14.90
C GLY A 257 0.08 0.23 13.44
N ARG A 258 -1.19 0.60 13.23
CA ARG A 258 -1.78 0.84 11.93
C ARG A 258 -1.18 2.12 11.35
N ALA A 259 -0.61 2.03 10.16
CA ALA A 259 -0.09 3.17 9.43
C ALA A 259 -0.61 3.16 7.99
N HIS A 260 -0.80 4.35 7.45
CA HIS A 260 -1.07 4.57 6.03
C HIS A 260 0.14 4.16 5.19
N GLY A 261 1.36 4.48 5.64
CA GLY A 261 2.60 4.19 4.94
C GLY A 261 2.94 5.15 3.80
N ASP A 262 2.05 6.06 3.43
CA ASP A 262 2.28 7.09 2.42
C ASP A 262 1.32 8.26 2.66
N LEU A 263 1.45 8.89 3.83
CA LEU A 263 0.54 9.97 4.26
C LEU A 263 0.87 11.28 3.54
N HIS A 264 0.73 11.26 2.22
CA HIS A 264 0.91 12.40 1.31
C HIS A 264 -0.31 13.34 1.38
N PRO A 265 -0.15 14.67 1.21
CA PRO A 265 -1.27 15.59 1.04
C PRO A 265 -2.23 15.20 -0.11
N GLY A 266 -1.71 14.55 -1.15
CA GLY A 266 -2.51 13.99 -2.24
C GLY A 266 -3.38 12.79 -1.84
N ASN A 267 -3.08 12.15 -0.72
CA ASN A 267 -3.82 11.00 -0.18
C ASN A 267 -4.79 11.38 0.96
N ILE A 268 -5.01 12.69 1.14
CA ILE A 268 -5.88 13.23 2.18
C ILE A 268 -6.90 14.13 1.51
N MET A 269 -8.16 13.73 1.54
CA MET A 269 -9.29 14.53 1.08
C MET A 269 -9.79 15.43 2.21
N ILE A 270 -10.08 16.68 1.90
CA ILE A 270 -10.67 17.67 2.80
C ILE A 270 -11.89 18.33 2.15
N PRO A 271 -12.88 18.77 2.93
CA PRO A 271 -14.00 19.53 2.37
C PRO A 271 -13.56 20.87 1.80
N VAL A 272 -14.09 21.23 0.64
CA VAL A 272 -13.77 22.51 -0.05
C VAL A 272 -14.24 23.74 0.73
N ARG A 273 -15.27 23.60 1.59
CA ARG A 273 -15.81 24.74 2.35
C ARG A 273 -14.77 25.33 3.32
N GLU A 274 -14.61 26.65 3.29
CA GLU A 274 -13.59 27.36 4.09
C GLU A 274 -13.72 27.11 5.61
N ASN A 275 -14.95 27.00 6.11
CA ASN A 275 -15.25 26.82 7.53
C ASN A 275 -15.40 25.33 7.93
N ALA A 276 -14.84 24.39 7.16
CA ALA A 276 -14.83 22.99 7.59
C ALA A 276 -13.95 22.81 8.84
N PRO A 277 -14.43 22.11 9.88
CA PRO A 277 -13.62 21.62 10.99
C PRO A 277 -12.35 20.93 10.50
N ALA A 278 -11.25 21.11 11.23
CA ALA A 278 -9.95 20.54 10.83
C ALA A 278 -9.92 19.01 10.95
N GLU A 279 -10.80 18.45 11.78
CA GLU A 279 -11.07 17.03 11.92
C GLU A 279 -11.96 16.47 10.80
N ASP A 280 -12.44 17.25 9.84
CA ASP A 280 -13.16 16.73 8.67
C ASP A 280 -12.12 16.39 7.58
N PHE A 281 -11.61 15.17 7.56
CA PHE A 281 -10.71 14.68 6.51
C PHE A 281 -10.96 13.19 6.23
N THR A 282 -10.61 12.73 5.02
CA THR A 282 -10.64 11.31 4.62
C THR A 282 -9.30 10.89 4.04
N LEU A 283 -8.78 9.75 4.47
CA LEU A 283 -7.61 9.09 3.93
C LEU A 283 -8.00 8.19 2.76
N ILE A 284 -7.33 8.38 1.64
CA ILE A 284 -7.48 7.63 0.40
C ILE A 284 -6.15 6.97 0.03
N ASP A 285 -6.11 6.13 -1.00
CA ASP A 285 -4.88 5.40 -1.38
C ASP A 285 -4.25 4.59 -0.23
N LEU A 286 -4.95 3.54 0.20
CA LEU A 286 -4.48 2.64 1.25
C LEU A 286 -3.53 1.56 0.71
N SER A 287 -2.86 1.80 -0.42
CA SER A 287 -1.97 0.84 -1.09
C SER A 287 -0.76 0.45 -0.25
N ARG A 288 -0.29 1.34 0.63
CA ARG A 288 0.84 1.10 1.55
C ARG A 288 0.42 0.79 2.98
N PHE A 289 -0.88 0.61 3.22
CA PHE A 289 -1.39 0.30 4.56
C PHE A 289 -0.70 -0.94 5.14
N HIS A 290 -0.35 -0.86 6.41
CA HIS A 290 0.13 -2.00 7.17
C HIS A 290 -0.35 -1.91 8.63
N GLU A 291 -0.90 -3.01 9.15
CA GLU A 291 -1.49 -3.07 10.50
C GLU A 291 -0.45 -2.96 11.62
N ARG A 292 0.81 -3.27 11.30
CA ARG A 292 1.94 -3.32 12.26
C ARG A 292 3.17 -2.58 11.72
N ALA A 293 3.01 -1.32 11.37
CA ALA A 293 4.05 -0.43 10.86
C ALA A 293 4.58 0.54 11.93
N LEU A 294 5.75 1.12 11.67
CA LEU A 294 6.39 2.11 12.53
C LEU A 294 5.60 3.42 12.53
N LEU A 295 4.99 3.77 13.67
CA LEU A 295 4.01 4.86 13.77
C LEU A 295 4.59 6.25 13.52
N ALA A 296 5.87 6.45 13.81
CA ALA A 296 6.52 7.75 13.59
C ALA A 296 6.71 8.09 12.10
N ARG A 297 6.47 7.14 11.17
CA ARG A 297 6.65 7.35 9.73
C ARG A 297 5.68 8.39 9.18
N ASP A 298 4.38 8.17 9.36
CA ASP A 298 3.33 8.93 8.67
C ASP A 298 3.36 10.43 9.02
N PRO A 299 3.46 10.85 10.29
CA PRO A 299 3.52 12.28 10.62
C PRO A 299 4.74 12.98 10.01
N VAL A 300 5.89 12.30 10.01
CA VAL A 300 7.13 12.83 9.43
C VAL A 300 7.04 12.88 7.91
N HIS A 301 6.48 11.85 7.28
CA HIS A 301 6.28 11.79 5.84
C HIS A 301 5.34 12.91 5.37
N LEU A 302 4.21 13.13 6.04
CA LEU A 302 3.29 14.25 5.78
C LEU A 302 4.02 15.60 5.85
N LEU A 303 4.78 15.83 6.94
CA LEU A 303 5.53 17.09 7.12
C LEU A 303 6.54 17.32 5.99
N LEU A 304 7.27 16.27 5.57
CA LEU A 304 8.24 16.40 4.48
C LEU A 304 7.54 16.61 3.13
N CYS A 305 6.38 15.99 2.86
CA CYS A 305 5.62 16.27 1.64
C CYS A 305 5.20 17.75 1.57
N LEU A 306 4.63 18.27 2.67
CA LEU A 306 4.24 19.68 2.75
C LEU A 306 5.43 20.61 2.49
N ALA A 307 6.59 20.35 3.10
CA ALA A 307 7.80 21.13 2.85
C ALA A 307 8.27 21.01 1.39
N ALA A 308 8.34 19.79 0.86
CA ALA A 308 8.91 19.47 -0.44
C ALA A 308 8.12 20.09 -1.59
N ASP A 309 6.81 19.84 -1.62
CA ASP A 309 6.01 20.10 -2.81
C ASP A 309 5.56 21.56 -2.85
N THR A 310 5.38 22.18 -1.68
CA THR A 310 4.78 23.52 -1.60
C THR A 310 5.76 24.64 -1.32
N TYR A 311 6.85 24.39 -0.59
CA TYR A 311 7.70 25.47 -0.09
C TYR A 311 9.13 25.43 -0.64
N LEU A 312 9.80 24.27 -0.62
CA LEU A 312 11.22 24.16 -0.98
C LEU A 312 11.55 24.83 -2.34
N PRO A 313 10.81 24.61 -3.44
CA PRO A 313 11.14 25.19 -4.76
C PRO A 313 11.31 26.72 -4.74
N HIS A 314 10.68 27.40 -3.78
CA HIS A 314 10.65 28.85 -3.67
C HIS A 314 11.54 29.40 -2.55
N MET A 315 12.21 28.53 -1.76
CA MET A 315 13.05 28.95 -0.64
C MET A 315 14.49 29.32 -1.05
N SER A 316 15.02 30.34 -0.37
CA SER A 316 16.45 30.68 -0.38
C SER A 316 17.28 29.62 0.36
N ASP A 317 18.59 29.58 0.13
CA ASP A 317 19.48 28.64 0.85
C ASP A 317 19.51 28.92 2.36
N PHE A 318 19.40 30.18 2.77
CA PHE A 318 19.31 30.55 4.18
C PHE A 318 18.03 30.02 4.83
N ALA A 319 16.87 30.18 4.17
CA ALA A 319 15.59 29.64 4.66
C ALA A 319 15.61 28.11 4.73
N ARG A 320 16.25 27.45 3.76
CA ARG A 320 16.45 25.99 3.76
C ARG A 320 17.33 25.51 4.91
N ALA A 321 18.43 26.22 5.20
CA ALA A 321 19.30 25.90 6.32
C ALA A 321 18.58 26.09 7.67
N GLU A 322 17.76 27.14 7.79
CA GLU A 322 16.94 27.39 8.97
C GLU A 322 15.85 26.34 9.14
N LEU A 323 15.12 25.98 8.08
CA LEU A 323 14.13 24.90 8.10
C LEU A 323 14.75 23.56 8.50
N LEU A 324 15.92 23.22 7.94
CA LEU A 324 16.65 22.01 8.32
C LEU A 324 16.91 22.01 9.83
N THR A 325 17.45 23.11 10.36
CA THR A 325 17.73 23.26 11.80
C THR A 325 16.46 23.12 12.64
N GLY A 326 15.36 23.74 12.20
CA GLY A 326 14.07 23.67 12.90
C GLY A 326 13.47 22.26 12.92
N LEU A 327 13.54 21.52 11.80
CA LEU A 327 13.04 20.16 11.70
C LEU A 327 13.81 19.16 12.56
N ILE A 328 15.10 19.41 12.79
CA ILE A 328 15.92 18.64 13.75
C ILE A 328 15.62 19.07 15.19
N GLY A 329 15.34 20.35 15.41
CA GLY A 329 15.02 20.91 16.70
C GLY A 329 13.61 20.59 17.23
N SER A 330 13.28 21.23 18.34
CA SER A 330 11.94 21.24 18.91
C SER A 330 11.02 22.30 18.32
N ASP A 331 11.56 23.23 17.52
CA ASP A 331 10.88 24.45 17.12
C ASP A 331 11.26 24.86 15.69
N CYS A 332 10.28 25.32 14.91
CA CYS A 332 10.41 25.80 13.54
C CYS A 332 10.09 27.29 13.39
N ASP A 333 10.07 28.07 14.48
CA ASP A 333 9.72 29.50 14.51
C ASP A 333 10.80 30.46 13.94
N GLY A 334 11.57 29.99 12.95
CA GLY A 334 12.65 30.76 12.33
C GLY A 334 12.12 31.87 11.40
N PRO A 335 12.62 33.13 11.47
CA PRO A 335 12.11 34.25 10.69
C PRO A 335 12.23 34.12 9.17
N LEU A 336 13.08 33.22 8.64
CA LEU A 336 13.19 32.98 7.19
C LEU A 336 12.31 31.82 6.72
N ILE A 337 11.69 31.08 7.63
CA ILE A 337 10.76 29.99 7.29
C ILE A 337 9.39 30.62 7.01
N PRO A 338 8.72 30.28 5.90
CA PRO A 338 7.34 30.71 5.67
C PRO A 338 6.43 30.32 6.84
N GLN A 339 5.74 31.29 7.44
CA GLN A 339 5.04 31.07 8.70
C GLN A 339 4.00 29.95 8.63
N GLY A 340 3.29 29.79 7.50
CA GLY A 340 2.36 28.69 7.31
C GLY A 340 3.01 27.30 7.40
N LEU A 341 4.27 27.15 6.99
CA LEU A 341 5.04 25.92 7.14
C LEU A 341 5.53 25.75 8.59
N ALA A 342 6.05 26.83 9.20
CA ALA A 342 6.50 26.82 10.59
C ALA A 342 5.36 26.39 11.53
N ASP A 343 4.18 27.01 11.37
CA ASP A 343 2.98 26.69 12.14
C ASP A 343 2.52 25.25 11.91
N ALA A 344 2.54 24.76 10.66
CA ALA A 344 2.19 23.38 10.35
C ALA A 344 3.18 22.37 10.95
N ALA A 345 4.49 22.64 10.87
CA ALA A 345 5.52 21.85 11.52
C ALA A 345 5.35 21.83 13.05
N GLY A 346 5.04 22.99 13.63
CA GLY A 346 4.72 23.15 15.04
C GLY A 346 3.51 22.32 15.45
N ALA A 347 2.41 22.40 14.69
CA ALA A 347 1.18 21.63 14.96
C ALA A 347 1.40 20.12 14.86
N VAL A 348 2.12 19.64 13.84
CA VAL A 348 2.49 18.22 13.70
C VAL A 348 3.38 17.78 14.88
N SER A 349 4.41 18.56 15.22
CA SER A 349 5.32 18.27 16.33
C SER A 349 4.57 18.21 17.66
N GLN A 350 3.67 19.16 17.93
CA GLN A 350 2.83 19.19 19.13
C GLN A 350 1.90 17.98 19.19
N ALA A 351 1.26 17.59 18.08
CA ALA A 351 0.43 16.39 18.02
C ALA A 351 1.24 15.11 18.32
N MET A 352 2.43 14.98 17.72
CA MET A 352 3.35 13.88 18.00
C MET A 352 3.78 13.85 19.47
N VAL A 353 4.22 14.97 20.04
CA VAL A 353 4.65 15.05 21.45
C VAL A 353 3.50 14.76 22.40
N GLY A 354 2.30 15.31 22.13
CA GLY A 354 1.11 15.07 22.92
C GLY A 354 0.72 13.59 22.96
N TRP A 355 0.77 12.90 21.81
CA TRP A 355 0.52 11.47 21.74
C TRP A 355 1.60 10.64 22.46
N GLY A 356 2.89 10.97 22.26
CA GLY A 356 3.98 10.31 22.98
C GLY A 356 3.86 10.47 24.50
N ALA A 357 3.33 11.61 24.95
CA ALA A 357 3.14 11.92 26.37
C ALA A 357 1.97 11.14 26.97
N SER A 358 0.84 11.06 26.25
CA SER A 358 -0.32 10.28 26.70
C SER A 358 -0.05 8.78 26.78
N ARG A 359 0.92 8.27 26.03
CA ARG A 359 1.41 6.88 26.07
C ARG A 359 2.63 6.67 26.96
N HIS A 360 3.13 7.71 27.63
CA HIS A 360 4.32 7.66 28.47
C HIS A 360 5.61 7.20 27.76
N ILE A 361 5.75 7.45 26.45
CA ILE A 361 6.91 7.05 25.63
C ILE A 361 7.73 8.23 25.09
N ASN A 362 7.53 9.45 25.61
CA ASN A 362 8.17 10.70 25.16
C ASN A 362 9.64 10.57 24.73
N ARG A 363 10.48 9.95 25.57
CA ARG A 363 11.91 9.82 25.29
C ARG A 363 12.19 8.94 24.07
N ASP A 364 11.53 7.80 23.99
CA ASP A 364 11.69 6.88 22.87
C ASP A 364 11.00 7.39 21.61
N TRP A 365 9.93 8.17 21.77
CA TRP A 365 9.23 8.81 20.66
C TRP A 365 10.06 9.88 19.97
N GLY A 366 10.75 10.75 20.72
CA GLY A 366 11.68 11.72 20.13
C GLY A 366 12.80 11.06 19.33
N ARG A 367 13.30 9.91 19.80
CA ARG A 367 14.29 9.10 19.10
C ARG A 367 13.75 8.49 17.80
N GLN A 368 12.52 7.96 17.85
CA GLN A 368 11.85 7.43 16.66
C GLN A 368 11.59 8.52 15.62
N ARG A 369 11.25 9.76 16.04
CA ARG A 369 11.10 10.91 15.13
C ARG A 369 12.39 11.14 14.33
N TYR A 370 13.56 11.13 14.96
CA TYR A 370 14.83 11.32 14.23
C TYR A 370 15.09 10.22 13.21
N LEU A 371 14.86 8.95 13.57
CA LEU A 371 15.06 7.83 12.64
C LEU A 371 14.03 7.84 11.49
N SER A 372 12.79 8.20 11.76
CA SER A 372 11.78 8.41 10.72
C SER A 372 12.14 9.59 9.82
N LEU A 373 12.66 10.69 10.38
CA LEU A 373 13.11 11.86 9.62
C LEU A 373 14.27 11.50 8.70
N GLN A 374 15.24 10.72 9.18
CA GLN A 374 16.31 10.15 8.35
C GLN A 374 15.73 9.31 7.20
N ALA A 375 14.89 8.33 7.51
CA ALA A 375 14.34 7.43 6.49
C ALA A 375 13.48 8.17 5.46
N CYS A 376 12.54 9.02 5.91
CA CYS A 376 11.69 9.78 5.01
C CYS A 376 12.52 10.75 4.16
N ALA A 377 13.49 11.49 4.72
CA ALA A 377 14.34 12.36 3.91
C ALA A 377 15.13 11.59 2.83
N LEU A 378 15.61 10.38 3.13
CA LEU A 378 16.21 9.50 2.11
C LEU A 378 15.20 9.05 1.03
N MET A 379 13.93 8.83 1.38
CA MET A 379 12.89 8.56 0.37
C MET A 379 12.73 9.72 -0.61
N PHE A 380 12.80 10.97 -0.12
CA PHE A 380 12.71 12.18 -0.96
C PHE A 380 13.98 12.41 -1.77
N THR A 381 15.15 12.08 -1.21
CA THR A 381 16.42 12.07 -1.95
C THR A 381 16.34 11.13 -3.17
N ALA A 382 15.57 10.04 -3.07
CA ALA A 382 15.39 9.07 -4.14
C ALA A 382 14.41 9.52 -5.24
N ARG A 383 13.57 10.54 -5.02
CA ARG A 383 12.55 10.93 -6.01
C ARG A 383 13.16 11.81 -7.10
N GLU A 384 13.03 11.38 -8.35
CA GLU A 384 13.67 12.00 -9.51
C GLU A 384 13.05 13.34 -9.91
N HIS A 385 11.77 13.58 -9.57
CA HIS A 385 11.10 14.82 -9.92
C HIS A 385 11.56 16.04 -9.11
N TYR A 386 12.28 15.81 -8.00
CA TYR A 386 12.90 16.90 -7.24
C TYR A 386 14.23 17.31 -7.87
N SER A 387 14.53 18.61 -7.80
CA SER A 387 15.80 19.13 -8.27
C SER A 387 16.97 18.55 -7.48
N ASP A 388 18.17 18.50 -8.05
CA ASP A 388 19.38 18.05 -7.32
C ASP A 388 19.64 18.86 -6.05
N ARG A 389 19.27 20.15 -6.06
CA ARG A 389 19.38 21.03 -4.90
C ARG A 389 18.46 20.55 -3.78
N ASP A 390 17.23 20.17 -4.10
CA ASP A 390 16.27 19.62 -3.13
C ASP A 390 16.71 18.25 -2.64
N ARG A 391 17.11 17.37 -3.55
CA ARG A 391 17.61 16.02 -3.22
C ARG A 391 18.84 16.10 -2.31
N TRP A 392 19.77 17.02 -2.57
CA TRP A 392 20.91 17.30 -1.69
C TRP A 392 20.47 17.82 -0.32
N TRP A 393 19.51 18.74 -0.27
CA TRP A 393 18.97 19.22 1.00
C TRP A 393 18.36 18.09 1.84
N PHE A 394 17.59 17.19 1.22
CA PHE A 394 17.05 16.01 1.89
C PHE A 394 18.13 15.04 2.37
N PHE A 395 19.19 14.83 1.58
CA PHE A 395 20.32 14.01 2.01
C PHE A 395 21.01 14.59 3.26
N CYS A 396 21.23 15.91 3.29
CA CYS A 396 21.76 16.61 4.45
C CYS A 396 20.83 16.53 5.66
N LEU A 397 19.52 16.70 5.47
CA LEU A 397 18.51 16.52 6.53
C LEU A 397 18.58 15.11 7.11
N ALA A 398 18.72 14.08 6.27
CA ALA A 398 18.85 12.71 6.73
C ALA A 398 20.13 12.50 7.57
N ALA A 399 21.25 13.08 7.15
CA ALA A 399 22.52 13.02 7.88
C ALA A 399 22.43 13.72 9.24
N GLU A 400 21.79 14.89 9.31
CA GLU A 400 21.60 15.65 10.54
C GLU A 400 20.61 14.98 11.49
N ALA A 401 19.54 14.37 10.97
CA ALA A 401 18.61 13.56 11.76
C ALA A 401 19.30 12.33 12.37
N CYS A 402 20.12 11.63 11.59
CA CYS A 402 20.96 10.56 12.08
C CYS A 402 21.94 11.07 13.16
N GLY A 403 22.55 12.24 12.95
CA GLY A 403 23.45 12.88 13.92
C GLY A 403 22.77 13.22 15.24
N ALA A 404 21.56 13.79 15.19
CA ALA A 404 20.76 14.13 16.36
C ALA A 404 20.36 12.88 17.16
N TYR A 405 20.03 11.78 16.47
CA TYR A 405 19.80 10.49 17.12
C TYR A 405 21.06 9.98 17.84
N LEU A 406 22.22 10.00 17.18
CA LEU A 406 23.49 9.54 17.78
C LEU A 406 23.90 10.40 18.98
N ASP A 407 23.71 11.72 18.91
CA ASP A 407 23.96 12.62 20.04
C ASP A 407 23.03 12.30 21.22
N ALA A 408 21.74 12.02 20.96
CA ALA A 408 20.78 11.60 21.99
C ALA A 408 21.12 10.23 22.60
N MET A 409 21.90 9.42 21.89
CA MET A 409 22.47 8.15 22.36
C MET A 409 23.89 8.31 22.93
N LYS A 410 24.44 9.54 22.95
CA LYS A 410 25.79 9.87 23.43
C LYS A 410 26.90 9.12 22.70
N ILE A 411 26.70 8.82 21.42
CA ILE A 411 27.74 8.24 20.57
C ILE A 411 28.72 9.34 20.18
N ALA A 412 30.01 9.09 20.39
CA ALA A 412 31.05 10.06 20.09
C ALA A 412 31.19 10.24 18.57
N ARG A 413 31.25 11.51 18.13
CA ARG A 413 31.60 11.86 16.76
C ARG A 413 33.12 11.78 16.59
N PRO A 414 33.64 11.33 15.44
CA PRO A 414 35.08 11.40 15.18
C PRO A 414 35.53 12.86 15.12
N SER A 415 36.81 13.14 15.41
CA SER A 415 37.39 14.48 15.28
C SER A 415 37.61 14.90 13.83
N HIS A 416 37.74 13.93 12.92
CA HIS A 416 37.97 14.13 11.50
C HIS A 416 37.01 13.29 10.67
N ALA A 417 36.54 13.85 9.54
CA ALA A 417 35.79 13.11 8.53
C ALA A 417 36.06 13.74 7.15
N PRO A 418 36.01 12.95 6.06
CA PRO A 418 36.22 13.46 4.70
C PRO A 418 35.22 14.56 4.32
N LEU A 419 35.69 15.55 3.56
CA LEU A 419 34.81 16.55 2.96
C LEU A 419 34.07 15.91 1.78
N LEU A 420 32.74 15.97 1.83
CA LEU A 420 31.86 15.53 0.74
C LEU A 420 31.31 16.77 0.04
N THR A 421 31.54 16.86 -1.26
CA THR A 421 31.07 17.97 -2.09
C THR A 421 30.29 17.40 -3.27
N PRO A 422 29.02 17.79 -3.45
CA PRO A 422 28.25 17.38 -4.61
C PRO A 422 28.94 17.80 -5.91
N ARG A 423 28.97 16.91 -6.88
CA ARG A 423 29.44 17.21 -8.23
C ARG A 423 28.42 18.12 -8.94
N PRO A 424 28.87 19.09 -9.75
CA PRO A 424 27.96 19.91 -10.54
C PRO A 424 27.13 19.05 -11.49
N ALA A 425 25.84 19.36 -11.59
CA ALA A 425 24.93 18.70 -12.53
C ALA A 425 25.46 18.83 -13.97
N GLY A 426 25.47 17.72 -14.72
CA GLY A 426 25.93 17.69 -16.11
C GLY A 426 27.43 17.42 -16.31
N THR A 427 28.20 17.26 -15.23
CA THR A 427 29.55 16.71 -15.32
C THR A 427 29.45 15.19 -15.48
N ALA A 428 29.02 14.72 -16.65
CA ALA A 428 29.01 13.29 -16.96
C ALA A 428 30.40 12.75 -16.62
N ALA A 429 30.47 11.76 -15.74
CA ALA A 429 31.72 11.15 -15.35
C ALA A 429 32.39 10.69 -16.64
N ALA A 430 33.47 11.38 -17.04
CA ALA A 430 34.34 10.90 -18.08
C ALA A 430 34.84 9.55 -17.56
N VAL A 431 34.19 8.47 -17.99
CA VAL A 431 34.64 7.11 -17.73
C VAL A 431 36.09 7.11 -18.14
N PRO A 432 37.04 6.89 -17.22
CA PRO A 432 38.44 6.86 -17.61
C PRO A 432 38.55 5.76 -18.65
N ALA A 433 38.75 6.15 -19.90
CA ALA A 433 39.01 5.20 -20.97
C ALA A 433 40.23 4.40 -20.53
N ALA A 434 39.98 3.16 -20.13
CA ALA A 434 41.04 2.23 -19.75
C ALA A 434 42.04 2.21 -20.92
N HIS A 435 43.27 2.60 -20.61
CA HIS A 435 44.38 2.69 -21.55
C HIS A 435 44.49 1.42 -22.39
N SER A 436 44.01 1.49 -23.63
CA SER A 436 44.36 0.59 -24.71
C SER A 436 45.20 1.39 -25.70
N ASN A 437 46.51 1.39 -25.45
CA ASN A 437 47.50 1.79 -26.44
C ASN A 437 47.63 0.64 -27.45
N GLU A 438 47.17 0.86 -28.69
CA GLU A 438 47.86 0.37 -29.88
C GLU A 438 47.51 1.24 -31.10
N PRO A 439 48.49 1.80 -31.83
CA PRO A 439 48.23 2.67 -32.96
C PRO A 439 48.19 1.86 -34.26
N VAL A 440 47.10 1.93 -35.01
CA VAL A 440 47.09 1.55 -36.43
C VAL A 440 46.75 2.77 -37.27
N ASN A 441 47.77 3.23 -37.99
CA ASN A 441 47.68 4.15 -39.11
C ASN A 441 46.75 3.58 -40.21
N ALA A 442 45.77 4.37 -40.65
CA ALA A 442 45.42 4.47 -42.06
C ALA A 442 44.56 5.71 -42.32
N ALA A 443 45.07 6.59 -43.18
CA ALA A 443 44.41 7.78 -43.69
C ALA A 443 43.48 7.44 -44.86
N ALA A 444 42.32 8.11 -44.96
CA ALA A 444 41.72 8.58 -46.22
C ALA A 444 40.46 9.44 -46.01
N THR A 445 40.61 10.75 -46.27
CA THR A 445 39.83 11.59 -47.21
C THR A 445 38.29 11.73 -47.11
N ALA A 446 37.88 12.90 -46.61
CA ALA A 446 36.85 13.87 -47.07
C ALA A 446 35.49 13.44 -47.66
N ALA A 447 34.38 13.93 -47.07
CA ALA A 447 33.43 14.92 -47.62
C ALA A 447 32.11 14.98 -46.80
N PRO A 448 31.35 16.11 -46.79
CA PRO A 448 30.24 16.34 -45.87
C PRO A 448 28.92 15.78 -46.40
N SER A 449 28.08 15.21 -45.53
CA SER A 449 26.71 14.81 -45.88
C SER A 449 25.72 15.22 -44.81
N HIS A 450 24.67 15.88 -45.29
CA HIS A 450 23.51 16.36 -44.57
C HIS A 450 22.83 15.26 -43.76
N ARG A 451 22.46 15.59 -42.52
CA ARG A 451 21.75 14.72 -41.59
C ARG A 451 20.24 14.86 -41.84
N THR A 452 19.67 13.87 -42.51
CA THR A 452 18.22 13.64 -42.57
C THR A 452 17.84 12.75 -41.39
N THR A 453 16.90 13.21 -40.56
CA THR A 453 16.31 12.46 -39.44
C THR A 453 15.29 11.45 -39.97
N VAL A 454 15.51 10.16 -39.70
CA VAL A 454 14.53 9.08 -39.84
C VAL A 454 14.21 8.53 -38.44
N PRO A 455 12.94 8.23 -38.10
CA PRO A 455 12.56 7.79 -36.77
C PRO A 455 13.01 6.35 -36.51
N HIS A 456 13.51 6.11 -35.30
CA HIS A 456 13.93 4.81 -34.81
C HIS A 456 12.71 3.98 -34.40
N GLN A 457 12.51 2.84 -35.07
CA GLN A 457 11.59 1.78 -34.68
C GLN A 457 12.30 0.90 -33.64
N PRO A 458 11.77 0.70 -32.42
CA PRO A 458 12.38 -0.23 -31.47
C PRO A 458 12.03 -1.67 -31.86
N SER A 459 13.06 -2.48 -32.07
CA SER A 459 12.92 -3.93 -32.24
C SER A 459 12.76 -4.58 -30.87
N THR A 460 11.64 -5.27 -30.68
CA THR A 460 11.34 -6.10 -29.51
C THR A 460 11.95 -7.50 -29.69
N THR A 461 13.04 -7.76 -28.98
CA THR A 461 13.45 -9.13 -28.62
C THR A 461 13.21 -9.29 -27.12
N SER A 462 12.02 -9.79 -26.78
CA SER A 462 11.69 -10.25 -25.43
C SER A 462 12.36 -11.59 -25.18
N GLU A 463 13.49 -11.58 -24.47
CA GLU A 463 13.88 -12.71 -23.64
C GLU A 463 13.22 -12.50 -22.28
N THR A 464 12.19 -13.30 -22.00
CA THR A 464 11.50 -13.34 -20.71
C THR A 464 12.43 -13.96 -19.67
N PRO A 465 12.83 -13.25 -18.60
CA PRO A 465 13.44 -13.90 -17.45
C PRO A 465 12.34 -14.59 -16.66
N GLU A 466 12.42 -15.91 -16.51
CA GLU A 466 11.69 -16.67 -15.49
C GLU A 466 12.04 -16.11 -14.10
N THR A 467 11.26 -15.15 -13.62
CA THR A 467 11.31 -14.75 -12.21
C THR A 467 10.36 -15.63 -11.42
N ALA A 468 10.87 -16.20 -10.32
CA ALA A 468 10.16 -17.03 -9.36
C ALA A 468 8.84 -16.39 -8.90
N ASP A 469 7.74 -16.77 -9.54
CA ASP A 469 6.38 -16.52 -9.11
C ASP A 469 6.11 -17.45 -7.92
N GLY A 470 5.70 -16.88 -6.78
CA GLY A 470 5.38 -17.69 -5.60
C GLY A 470 4.26 -18.67 -5.91
N ASP A 471 4.35 -19.92 -5.44
CA ASP A 471 3.37 -20.96 -5.73
C ASP A 471 1.94 -20.46 -5.37
N PRO A 472 1.02 -20.36 -6.35
CA PRO A 472 -0.36 -19.92 -6.12
C PRO A 472 -1.07 -20.71 -5.01
N LEU A 473 -0.65 -21.95 -4.77
CA LEU A 473 -1.15 -22.80 -3.69
C LEU A 473 -0.71 -22.30 -2.32
N LEU A 474 0.53 -21.82 -2.16
CA LEU A 474 1.00 -21.23 -0.91
C LEU A 474 0.24 -19.93 -0.58
N HIS A 475 -0.01 -19.09 -1.59
CA HIS A 475 -0.79 -17.87 -1.42
C HIS A 475 -2.25 -18.18 -1.03
N LEU A 476 -2.88 -19.17 -1.67
CA LEU A 476 -4.23 -19.61 -1.32
C LEU A 476 -4.29 -20.16 0.11
N LEU A 477 -3.27 -20.93 0.54
CA LEU A 477 -3.23 -21.51 1.88
C LEU A 477 -3.03 -20.47 2.98
N ASP A 478 -2.24 -19.42 2.70
CA ASP A 478 -2.06 -18.28 3.60
C ASP A 478 -3.37 -17.47 3.73
N GLU A 479 -4.07 -17.25 2.62
CA GLU A 479 -5.40 -16.62 2.63
C GLU A 479 -6.44 -17.43 3.42
N ILE A 480 -6.39 -18.77 3.31
CA ILE A 480 -7.24 -19.68 4.09
C ILE A 480 -6.92 -19.54 5.59
N TRP A 481 -5.65 -19.51 5.96
CA TRP A 481 -5.20 -19.40 7.35
C TRP A 481 -5.74 -18.13 8.03
N TYR A 482 -5.44 -16.96 7.48
CA TYR A 482 -5.87 -15.67 8.02
C TYR A 482 -7.40 -15.50 8.02
N THR A 483 -8.09 -16.18 7.11
CA THR A 483 -9.54 -16.14 7.03
C THR A 483 -10.24 -16.84 8.18
N PHE A 484 -9.70 -17.96 8.70
CA PHE A 484 -10.35 -18.72 9.78
C PHE A 484 -9.86 -18.35 11.17
N GLU A 485 -8.65 -17.82 11.31
CA GLU A 485 -8.06 -17.42 12.59
C GLU A 485 -8.87 -16.32 13.28
N ARG A 486 -9.19 -15.22 12.59
CA ARG A 486 -9.94 -14.10 13.18
C ARG A 486 -11.38 -14.46 13.60
N PRO A 487 -12.19 -15.16 12.79
CA PRO A 487 -13.50 -15.63 13.26
C PRO A 487 -13.39 -16.58 14.45
N LEU A 488 -12.36 -17.44 14.52
CA LEU A 488 -12.12 -18.31 15.67
C LEU A 488 -11.82 -17.52 16.94
N GLU A 489 -10.96 -16.50 16.86
CA GLU A 489 -10.66 -15.60 17.97
C GLU A 489 -11.89 -14.82 18.43
N GLN A 490 -12.79 -14.45 17.50
CA GLN A 490 -14.05 -13.76 17.80
C GLN A 490 -15.12 -14.69 18.39
N LEU A 491 -15.11 -15.98 18.00
CA LEU A 491 -16.03 -16.99 18.50
C LEU A 491 -15.60 -17.59 19.85
N ALA A 492 -14.30 -17.57 20.16
CA ALA A 492 -13.75 -18.11 21.41
C ALA A 492 -14.28 -17.44 22.70
N PRO A 493 -14.49 -16.11 22.76
CA PRO A 493 -15.08 -15.45 23.92
C PRO A 493 -16.62 -15.30 23.84
N ALA A 494 -17.22 -15.40 22.64
CA ALA A 494 -18.65 -15.23 22.45
C ALA A 494 -19.42 -16.45 22.98
N GLY A 495 -20.47 -16.20 23.77
CA GLY A 495 -21.40 -17.26 24.13
C GLY A 495 -22.03 -17.85 22.86
N ALA A 496 -22.29 -19.15 22.85
CA ALA A 496 -22.88 -19.88 21.71
C ALA A 496 -24.14 -19.24 21.07
N LEU A 497 -24.85 -18.40 21.81
CA LEU A 497 -26.07 -17.70 21.39
C LEU A 497 -25.81 -16.29 20.81
N GLU A 498 -24.57 -15.80 20.83
CA GLU A 498 -24.21 -14.44 20.41
C GLU A 498 -23.61 -14.37 19.00
N VAL A 499 -23.46 -15.52 18.34
CA VAL A 499 -22.91 -15.58 16.98
C VAL A 499 -23.94 -15.00 16.00
N LYS A 500 -23.59 -13.87 15.36
CA LYS A 500 -24.50 -13.21 14.41
C LYS A 500 -24.70 -14.08 13.15
N PRO A 501 -25.93 -14.18 12.60
CA PRO A 501 -26.19 -14.94 11.37
C PRO A 501 -25.30 -14.55 10.18
N GLU A 502 -24.97 -13.26 10.06
CA GLU A 502 -24.09 -12.72 9.02
C GLU A 502 -22.66 -13.27 9.11
N GLN A 503 -22.13 -13.43 10.32
CA GLN A 503 -20.82 -14.03 10.55
C GLN A 503 -20.82 -15.50 10.13
N MET A 504 -21.87 -16.26 10.48
CA MET A 504 -22.02 -17.65 10.05
C MET A 504 -22.11 -17.79 8.53
N GLN A 505 -22.86 -16.91 7.87
CA GLN A 505 -23.01 -16.91 6.41
C GLN A 505 -21.70 -16.55 5.70
N SER A 506 -20.95 -15.59 6.23
CA SER A 506 -19.63 -15.21 5.71
C SER A 506 -18.63 -16.38 5.79
N ILE A 507 -18.54 -17.05 6.94
CA ILE A 507 -17.64 -18.21 7.13
C ILE A 507 -18.05 -19.36 6.18
N ARG A 508 -19.37 -19.62 6.05
CA ARG A 508 -19.90 -20.64 5.15
C ARG A 508 -19.54 -20.36 3.68
N ALA A 509 -19.77 -19.13 3.22
CA ALA A 509 -19.49 -18.74 1.83
C ALA A 509 -18.00 -18.90 1.50
N ARG A 510 -17.12 -18.52 2.43
CA ARG A 510 -15.67 -18.68 2.25
C ARG A 510 -15.23 -20.15 2.25
N ALA A 511 -15.75 -20.97 3.16
CA ALA A 511 -15.46 -22.41 3.17
C ALA A 511 -15.81 -23.09 1.82
N LEU A 512 -16.94 -22.70 1.21
CA LEU A 512 -17.33 -23.18 -0.12
C LEU A 512 -16.43 -22.65 -1.24
N GLY A 513 -16.00 -21.38 -1.15
CA GLY A 513 -15.03 -20.79 -2.06
C GLY A 513 -13.70 -21.55 -2.06
N PHE A 514 -13.17 -21.84 -0.87
CA PHE A 514 -11.92 -22.58 -0.70
C PHE A 514 -12.02 -24.03 -1.16
N ARG A 515 -13.14 -24.72 -0.88
CA ARG A 515 -13.40 -26.05 -1.46
C ARG A 515 -13.30 -26.02 -2.98
N THR A 516 -13.92 -25.02 -3.60
CA THR A 516 -13.93 -24.87 -5.06
C THR A 516 -12.53 -24.56 -5.60
N ALA A 517 -11.75 -23.73 -4.90
CA ALA A 517 -10.38 -23.40 -5.28
C ALA A 517 -9.46 -24.61 -5.16
N LEU A 518 -9.51 -25.34 -4.04
CA LEU A 518 -8.73 -26.57 -3.81
C LEU A 518 -9.07 -27.65 -4.84
N GLY A 519 -10.35 -27.87 -5.15
CA GLY A 519 -10.76 -28.86 -6.14
C GLY A 519 -10.33 -28.52 -7.59
N ARG A 520 -9.97 -27.27 -7.87
CA ARG A 520 -9.43 -26.84 -9.17
C ARG A 520 -7.91 -27.00 -9.28
N LEU A 521 -7.21 -27.12 -8.16
CA LEU A 521 -5.77 -27.27 -8.13
C LEU A 521 -5.42 -28.72 -8.47
N ARG A 522 -4.99 -28.96 -9.71
CA ARG A 522 -4.32 -30.21 -10.06
C ARG A 522 -2.82 -30.04 -9.81
N PRO A 523 -2.16 -30.95 -9.06
CA PRO A 523 -0.72 -30.88 -8.90
C PRO A 523 -0.05 -30.98 -10.28
N THR A 524 0.65 -29.92 -10.68
CA THR A 524 1.54 -29.91 -11.85
C THR A 524 2.92 -30.39 -11.43
N GLU A 525 3.78 -30.78 -12.38
CA GLU A 525 5.14 -31.25 -12.04
C GLU A 525 5.99 -30.21 -11.30
N THR A 526 5.66 -28.92 -11.46
CA THR A 526 6.35 -27.77 -10.83
C THR A 526 6.13 -27.65 -9.31
N THR A 527 5.13 -28.32 -8.73
CA THR A 527 4.78 -28.16 -7.30
C THR A 527 5.65 -29.00 -6.34
N ARG A 528 6.61 -29.80 -6.84
CA ARG A 528 7.37 -30.75 -6.00
C ARG A 528 8.32 -30.08 -5.00
N SER A 529 8.90 -28.94 -5.37
CA SER A 529 9.70 -28.11 -4.46
C SER A 529 8.79 -27.25 -3.60
N GLY A 530 8.09 -27.86 -2.64
CA GLY A 530 7.12 -27.15 -1.79
C GLY A 530 6.03 -28.03 -1.20
N VAL A 531 5.90 -29.29 -1.64
CA VAL A 531 4.86 -30.23 -1.16
C VAL A 531 4.83 -30.33 0.35
N ASP A 532 5.98 -30.42 1.02
CA ASP A 532 6.01 -30.53 2.48
C ASP A 532 5.46 -29.28 3.18
N GLU A 533 5.73 -28.09 2.64
CA GLU A 533 5.21 -26.82 3.17
C GLU A 533 3.72 -26.65 2.90
N ILE A 534 3.27 -27.03 1.70
CA ILE A 534 1.86 -27.10 1.32
C ILE A 534 1.10 -28.08 2.23
N LEU A 535 1.64 -29.27 2.47
CA LEU A 535 1.07 -30.27 3.37
C LEU A 535 1.04 -29.77 4.82
N ARG A 536 2.07 -29.04 5.27
CA ARG A 536 2.10 -28.41 6.60
C ARG A 536 0.97 -27.39 6.74
N LEU A 537 0.79 -26.51 5.77
CA LEU A 537 -0.27 -25.50 5.76
C LEU A 537 -1.67 -26.13 5.65
N LEU A 538 -1.86 -27.13 4.79
CA LEU A 538 -3.12 -27.89 4.68
C LEU A 538 -3.50 -28.56 6.00
N ARG A 539 -2.54 -29.13 6.74
CA ARG A 539 -2.78 -29.67 8.09
C ARG A 539 -3.21 -28.58 9.07
N ALA A 540 -2.52 -27.45 9.08
CA ALA A 540 -2.83 -26.34 9.97
C ALA A 540 -4.26 -25.80 9.73
N VAL A 541 -4.66 -25.67 8.46
CA VAL A 541 -6.04 -25.33 8.06
C VAL A 541 -7.04 -26.39 8.53
N ALA A 542 -6.72 -27.67 8.33
CA ALA A 542 -7.59 -28.77 8.73
C ALA A 542 -7.81 -28.81 10.25
N ASP A 543 -6.76 -28.61 11.04
CA ASP A 543 -6.83 -28.60 12.50
C ASP A 543 -7.76 -27.47 12.98
N LYS A 544 -7.58 -26.25 12.45
CA LYS A 544 -8.43 -25.09 12.79
C LYS A 544 -9.89 -25.26 12.35
N ALA A 545 -10.14 -25.73 11.13
CA ALA A 545 -11.50 -26.01 10.66
C ALA A 545 -12.16 -27.12 11.51
N ASN A 546 -11.40 -28.09 12.00
CA ASN A 546 -11.89 -29.12 12.91
C ASN A 546 -12.18 -28.55 14.31
N ASP A 547 -11.37 -27.63 14.82
CA ASP A 547 -11.63 -26.93 16.09
C ASP A 547 -12.96 -26.16 16.02
N VAL A 548 -13.18 -25.36 14.96
CA VAL A 548 -14.45 -24.65 14.72
C VAL A 548 -15.61 -25.66 14.70
N ARG A 549 -15.48 -26.72 13.91
CA ARG A 549 -16.54 -27.70 13.74
C ARG A 549 -16.88 -28.39 15.06
N ASN A 550 -15.87 -28.76 15.87
CA ASN A 550 -16.07 -29.40 17.16
C ASN A 550 -16.71 -28.45 18.17
N PHE A 551 -16.35 -27.18 18.15
CA PHE A 551 -17.00 -26.14 18.94
C PHE A 551 -18.49 -25.98 18.58
N LEU A 552 -18.83 -25.98 17.28
CA LEU A 552 -20.20 -25.78 16.81
C LEU A 552 -21.10 -27.02 16.91
N ARG A 553 -20.53 -28.23 16.99
CA ARG A 553 -21.29 -29.50 16.93
C ARG A 553 -22.29 -29.71 18.08
N PRO A 554 -21.96 -29.42 19.35
CA PRO A 554 -22.93 -29.50 20.44
C PRO A 554 -24.09 -28.52 20.23
N LEU A 555 -23.80 -27.34 19.69
CA LEU A 555 -24.80 -26.30 19.39
C LEU A 555 -25.72 -26.73 18.26
N ALA A 556 -25.19 -27.32 17.20
CA ALA A 556 -25.98 -27.88 16.13
C ALA A 556 -26.90 -29.00 16.64
N THR A 557 -26.40 -29.86 17.53
CA THR A 557 -27.20 -30.93 18.16
C THR A 557 -28.33 -30.39 19.03
N LEU A 558 -28.04 -29.38 19.86
CA LEU A 558 -29.06 -28.71 20.68
C LEU A 558 -30.10 -27.99 19.81
N SER A 559 -29.66 -27.40 18.70
CA SER A 559 -30.54 -26.69 17.75
C SER A 559 -31.54 -27.63 17.05
N MET A 560 -31.18 -28.90 16.85
CA MET A 560 -32.09 -29.92 16.31
C MET A 560 -33.24 -30.27 17.27
N MET A 561 -33.08 -30.02 18.58
CA MET A 561 -34.15 -30.21 19.57
C MET A 561 -35.14 -29.05 19.61
N LEU A 562 -34.84 -27.92 18.94
CA LEU A 562 -35.67 -26.72 18.89
C LEU A 562 -35.91 -26.27 17.43
N PRO A 563 -36.64 -27.05 16.60
CA PRO A 563 -36.61 -26.98 15.13
C PRO A 563 -37.14 -25.69 14.47
N GLN A 564 -37.62 -24.70 15.24
CA GLN A 564 -38.35 -23.54 14.69
C GLN A 564 -37.50 -22.26 14.52
N HIS A 565 -36.19 -22.27 14.84
CA HIS A 565 -35.38 -21.04 14.78
C HIS A 565 -34.52 -20.94 13.49
N PRO A 566 -34.58 -19.82 12.73
CA PRO A 566 -33.79 -19.62 11.50
C PRO A 566 -32.27 -19.75 11.69
N ALA A 567 -31.77 -19.39 12.88
CA ALA A 567 -30.35 -19.54 13.22
C ALA A 567 -29.86 -21.01 13.16
N ASN A 568 -30.77 -21.98 13.34
CA ASN A 568 -30.43 -23.41 13.34
C ASN A 568 -30.07 -23.90 11.94
N GLN A 569 -30.74 -23.39 10.90
CA GLN A 569 -30.42 -23.69 9.51
C GLN A 569 -29.07 -23.07 9.10
N GLY A 570 -28.77 -21.87 9.58
CA GLY A 570 -27.48 -21.20 9.37
C GLY A 570 -26.32 -21.98 9.99
N LEU A 571 -26.47 -22.40 11.25
CA LEU A 571 -25.48 -23.17 11.99
C LEU A 571 -25.20 -24.54 11.35
N GLN A 572 -26.27 -25.28 10.98
CA GLN A 572 -26.11 -26.57 10.30
C GLN A 572 -25.45 -26.40 8.92
N GLY A 573 -25.83 -25.35 8.18
CA GLY A 573 -25.21 -25.02 6.90
C GLY A 573 -23.71 -24.71 7.01
N LEU A 574 -23.29 -24.06 8.09
CA LEU A 574 -21.88 -23.80 8.39
C LEU A 574 -21.12 -25.09 8.76
N VAL A 575 -21.67 -25.92 9.65
CA VAL A 575 -21.07 -27.22 10.02
C VAL A 575 -20.86 -28.11 8.79
N ASN A 576 -21.84 -28.15 7.90
CA ASN A 576 -21.74 -28.91 6.64
C ASN A 576 -20.64 -28.33 5.73
N ALA A 577 -20.58 -27.02 5.54
CA ALA A 577 -19.56 -26.38 4.69
C ALA A 577 -18.12 -26.59 5.23
N LEU A 578 -17.93 -26.56 6.55
CA LEU A 578 -16.66 -26.90 7.18
C LEU A 578 -16.32 -28.38 7.01
N GLY A 579 -17.32 -29.27 7.08
CA GLY A 579 -17.17 -30.69 6.78
C GLY A 579 -16.69 -30.93 5.35
N ASP A 580 -17.31 -30.26 4.38
CA ASP A 580 -16.94 -30.35 2.96
C ASP A 580 -15.52 -29.84 2.71
N LEU A 581 -15.15 -28.69 3.30
CA LEU A 581 -13.79 -28.15 3.20
C LEU A 581 -12.75 -29.14 3.74
N LEU A 582 -13.01 -29.74 4.91
CA LEU A 582 -12.14 -30.76 5.49
C LEU A 582 -12.01 -32.00 4.59
N GLY A 583 -13.08 -32.39 3.89
CA GLY A 583 -13.06 -33.45 2.90
C GLY A 583 -12.12 -33.14 1.72
N GLU A 584 -12.18 -31.90 1.22
CA GLU A 584 -11.35 -31.44 0.10
C GLU A 584 -9.87 -31.31 0.49
N VAL A 585 -9.60 -30.77 1.69
CA VAL A 585 -8.23 -30.67 2.23
C VAL A 585 -7.59 -32.06 2.37
N ARG A 586 -8.35 -33.07 2.84
CA ARG A 586 -7.87 -34.46 2.93
C ARG A 586 -7.62 -35.07 1.55
N SER A 587 -8.53 -34.84 0.60
CA SER A 587 -8.41 -35.34 -0.78
C SER A 587 -7.18 -34.74 -1.47
N THR A 588 -6.98 -33.43 -1.34
CA THR A 588 -5.82 -32.70 -1.85
C THR A 588 -4.52 -33.21 -1.20
N SER A 589 -4.51 -33.35 0.13
CA SER A 589 -3.34 -33.89 0.86
C SER A 589 -3.00 -35.32 0.42
N PHE A 590 -4.01 -36.17 0.20
CA PHE A 590 -3.82 -37.53 -0.30
C PHE A 590 -3.24 -37.55 -1.70
N LEU A 591 -3.76 -36.72 -2.62
CA LEU A 591 -3.22 -36.59 -3.98
C LEU A 591 -1.77 -36.12 -3.98
N LEU A 592 -1.43 -35.14 -3.14
CA LEU A 592 -0.06 -34.62 -3.01
C LEU A 592 0.91 -35.62 -2.35
N SER A 593 0.40 -36.55 -1.53
CA SER A 593 1.21 -37.54 -0.81
C SER A 593 1.45 -38.82 -1.62
N GLN A 594 0.78 -39.02 -2.77
CA GLN A 594 1.04 -40.20 -3.57
C GLN A 594 2.44 -40.13 -4.21
N PRO A 595 3.25 -41.20 -4.10
CA PRO A 595 4.48 -41.26 -4.86
C PRO A 595 4.13 -41.15 -6.33
N ALA A 596 4.84 -40.30 -7.06
CA ALA A 596 4.66 -40.18 -8.50
C ALA A 596 4.74 -41.58 -9.10
N SER A 597 3.63 -42.07 -9.64
CA SER A 597 3.62 -43.29 -10.42
C SER A 597 4.65 -43.07 -11.53
N GLY A 598 5.78 -43.77 -11.42
CA GLY A 598 6.82 -43.72 -12.44
C GLY A 598 6.17 -44.01 -13.81
N PRO A 599 6.76 -43.49 -14.90
CA PRO A 599 6.24 -43.75 -16.24
C PRO A 599 6.01 -45.27 -16.38
N PRO A 600 4.88 -45.70 -16.96
CA PRO A 600 4.57 -47.12 -17.09
C PRO A 600 5.79 -47.81 -17.69
N GLN A 601 6.37 -48.75 -16.95
CA GLN A 601 7.47 -49.58 -17.46
C GLN A 601 6.99 -50.14 -18.79
N ALA A 602 7.65 -49.73 -19.87
CA ALA A 602 7.38 -50.26 -21.19
C ALA A 602 7.54 -51.78 -21.10
N THR A 603 6.42 -52.51 -21.21
CA THR A 603 6.47 -53.96 -21.32
C THR A 603 7.23 -54.29 -22.59
N ASP A 604 8.37 -54.94 -22.42
CA ASP A 604 9.24 -55.41 -23.49
C ASP A 604 8.41 -56.08 -24.59
N PRO A 605 8.59 -55.70 -25.87
CA PRO A 605 7.87 -56.35 -26.94
C PRO A 605 8.32 -57.81 -27.04
N ILE A 606 7.34 -58.71 -26.92
CA ILE A 606 7.45 -60.14 -27.18
C ILE A 606 8.19 -60.36 -28.52
N ARG A 607 9.40 -60.91 -28.46
CA ARG A 607 10.16 -61.36 -29.64
C ARG A 607 9.44 -62.54 -30.30
N PRO A 608 9.21 -62.52 -31.63
CA PRO A 608 8.71 -63.69 -32.34
C PRO A 608 9.82 -64.74 -32.51
N ALA A 609 9.40 -65.99 -32.44
CA ALA A 609 10.20 -67.18 -32.70
C ALA A 609 10.48 -67.38 -34.20
N GLY A 610 11.65 -67.96 -34.52
CA GLY A 610 12.05 -68.48 -35.84
C GLY A 610 13.58 -68.36 -36.03
N SER A 611 14.34 -69.47 -35.91
CA SER A 611 14.88 -70.31 -37.02
C SER A 611 15.91 -69.55 -37.89
N ASP A 612 17.11 -69.99 -38.21
CA ASP A 612 17.86 -71.25 -38.06
C ASP A 612 19.33 -70.97 -38.51
N ALA A 613 20.25 -71.89 -38.15
CA ALA A 613 21.47 -72.31 -38.88
C ALA A 613 22.64 -71.30 -39.06
N GLU A 614 23.79 -71.55 -38.40
CA GLU A 614 25.02 -72.18 -38.95
C GLU A 614 26.06 -71.12 -39.42
N VAL A 615 27.39 -71.19 -39.28
CA VAL A 615 28.37 -72.17 -38.77
C VAL A 615 29.77 -71.50 -38.80
N THR A 616 30.62 -71.84 -37.80
CA THR A 616 32.12 -71.80 -37.75
C THR A 616 32.88 -70.46 -37.89
N TRP A 617 33.96 -70.17 -37.15
CA TRP A 617 34.88 -70.94 -36.30
C TRP A 617 35.07 -70.27 -34.94
#